data_AF-A0A1B6LBC6-F1
#
_entry.id   AF-A0A1B6LBC6-F1
#
_cell.length_a   1.000
_cell.length_b   1.000
_cell.length_c   1.000
_cell.angle_alpha   90.00
_cell.angle_beta   90.00
_cell.angle_gamma   90.00
#
_symmetry.space_group_name_H-M   'P 1'
#
loop_
_entity.id
_entity.type
_entity.pdbx_description
1 polymer ?
#
loop_
_entity_poly.entity_id
_entity_poly.type
_entity_poly.pdbx_seq_one_letter_code
_entity_poly.pdbx_strand_id
1 'polypeptide(L)'
;MALVMLPCDMPWWPMLQRHLKHLTTPDCDHVSALQSIHNLCNVGLDPDERDSPDLTVFTVLETFLAEVSETERSHILSSTLPAMARRALNLRSLRPPSGLHFSLQQQQDRVELDRDFVASLLAHLFFSTFPKRTMKTHPTLQDFNFTNFFKHLDQNYQKAKLRSFFHYFDLLELNGVPSSKIIFSRQVMTGKEWLTIEDWLECGLPLCPLIIRHEGRLDRATSEHLVVCFSSSRVGGQVLGGGSSWECLQLCLCPEVLSALLFCEALEDNEVVSLESVLQVSRVNDPRFKAALELLDTPVMLSVILMDAENYTKLPLSQYEEDNFLRELNKSLLGFRQRIMPPPPPTTRRLSPIGESFSSTPPEPEEAATVKPLPLPQPLPQKPRQELPIQSMPTINPRRRFILLGSSGECLPISRHPASRYSSCHSSDDGEFFSARTSISETLEEEEEEGEGEEGHVRNYSEQLDTPERRCTFAQRLREALDRAQSSESSE
;
A
#
# COMPACT_ATOMS: atom_id res chain seq x y z
N MET A 1 -11.38 8.57 -10.08
CA MET A 1 -10.11 8.62 -9.32
C MET A 1 -10.24 7.65 -8.16
N ALA A 2 -9.21 6.85 -7.90
CA ALA A 2 -9.20 5.82 -6.85
C ALA A 2 -9.03 6.48 -5.46
N LEU A 3 -10.12 6.64 -4.73
CA LEU A 3 -10.10 7.13 -3.34
C LEU A 3 -10.13 5.98 -2.35
N VAL A 4 -9.39 6.12 -1.25
CA VAL A 4 -9.48 5.20 -0.12
C VAL A 4 -10.84 5.39 0.54
N MET A 5 -11.60 4.30 0.69
CA MET A 5 -12.84 4.31 1.48
C MET A 5 -12.50 4.44 2.96
N LEU A 6 -12.88 5.56 3.58
CA LEU A 6 -12.65 5.78 5.01
C LEU A 6 -13.85 5.28 5.85
N PRO A 7 -13.65 4.90 7.12
CA PRO A 7 -14.75 4.51 8.01
C PRO A 7 -15.89 5.53 8.09
N CYS A 8 -15.58 6.83 7.95
CA CYS A 8 -16.57 7.89 7.97
C CYS A 8 -17.39 8.04 6.68
N ASP A 9 -17.03 7.33 5.62
CA ASP A 9 -17.78 7.21 4.37
C ASP A 9 -18.74 6.01 4.38
N MET A 10 -18.62 5.10 5.36
CA MET A 10 -19.41 3.89 5.41
C MET A 10 -20.84 4.15 5.92
N PRO A 11 -21.87 3.44 5.41
CA PRO A 11 -23.26 3.64 5.83
C PRO A 11 -23.50 3.45 7.34
N TRP A 12 -22.73 2.58 7.98
CA TRP A 12 -22.81 2.31 9.42
C TRP A 12 -22.01 3.30 10.29
N TRP A 13 -21.41 4.35 9.72
CA TRP A 13 -20.69 5.38 10.47
C TRP A 13 -21.45 5.92 11.70
N PRO A 14 -22.77 6.25 11.63
CA PRO A 14 -23.50 6.71 12.81
C PRO A 14 -23.53 5.69 13.95
N MET A 15 -23.57 4.40 13.64
CA MET A 15 -23.52 3.33 14.64
C MET A 15 -22.11 3.19 15.22
N LEU A 16 -21.09 3.21 14.36
CA LEU A 16 -19.68 3.20 14.78
C LEU A 16 -19.39 4.37 15.72
N GLN A 17 -19.88 5.57 15.43
CA GLN A 17 -19.74 6.73 16.32
C GLN A 17 -20.34 6.50 17.71
N ARG A 18 -21.45 5.75 17.84
CA ARG A 18 -22.03 5.43 19.14
C ARG A 18 -21.11 4.51 19.95
N HIS A 19 -20.56 3.47 19.31
CA HIS A 19 -19.61 2.57 19.97
C HIS A 19 -18.30 3.29 20.34
N LEU A 20 -17.75 4.12 19.45
CA LEU A 20 -16.57 4.94 19.75
C LEU A 20 -16.82 5.94 20.89
N LYS A 21 -18.02 6.54 20.97
CA LYS A 21 -18.39 7.39 22.11
C LYS A 21 -18.50 6.58 23.40
N HIS A 22 -19.02 5.36 23.34
CA HIS A 22 -19.10 4.49 24.52
C HIS A 22 -17.72 4.17 25.09
N LEU A 23 -16.70 3.95 24.25
CA LEU A 23 -15.30 3.79 24.67
C LEU A 23 -14.72 5.00 25.43
N THR A 24 -15.37 6.17 25.39
CA THR A 24 -14.93 7.34 26.15
C THR A 24 -15.58 7.46 27.53
N THR A 25 -16.48 6.54 27.88
CA THR A 25 -17.20 6.54 29.16
C THR A 25 -16.40 5.79 30.25
N PRO A 26 -16.43 6.24 31.51
CA PRO A 26 -15.57 5.70 32.58
C PRO A 26 -15.88 4.23 32.92
N ASP A 27 -17.14 3.81 32.80
CA ASP A 27 -17.59 2.44 33.15
C ASP A 27 -17.62 1.49 31.93
N CYS A 28 -16.91 1.83 30.85
CA CYS A 28 -16.92 1.03 29.63
C CYS A 28 -16.17 -0.30 29.82
N ASP A 29 -16.85 -1.41 29.50
CA ASP A 29 -16.17 -2.66 29.18
C ASP A 29 -15.55 -2.54 27.78
N HIS A 30 -14.28 -2.17 27.76
CA HIS A 30 -13.53 -1.88 26.55
C HIS A 30 -13.41 -3.11 25.64
N VAL A 31 -13.24 -4.31 26.19
CA VAL A 31 -13.09 -5.53 25.35
C VAL A 31 -14.40 -5.85 24.67
N SER A 32 -15.52 -5.81 25.39
CA SER A 32 -16.86 -6.01 24.81
C SER A 32 -17.22 -4.92 23.78
N ALA A 33 -16.81 -3.68 24.03
CA ALA A 33 -17.01 -2.58 23.08
C ALA A 33 -16.16 -2.76 21.81
N LEU A 34 -14.90 -3.20 21.94
CA LEU A 34 -14.04 -3.56 20.81
C LEU A 34 -14.62 -4.71 19.98
N GLN A 35 -15.14 -5.75 20.63
CA GLN A 35 -15.82 -6.85 19.94
C GLN A 35 -17.05 -6.36 19.18
N SER A 36 -17.83 -5.44 19.76
CA SER A 36 -19.00 -4.86 19.10
C SER A 36 -18.61 -4.04 17.86
N ILE A 37 -17.54 -3.25 17.96
CA ILE A 37 -16.98 -2.49 16.82
C ILE A 37 -16.49 -3.44 15.73
N HIS A 38 -15.74 -4.47 16.10
CA HIS A 38 -15.24 -5.47 15.18
C HIS A 38 -16.38 -6.18 14.44
N ASN A 39 -17.40 -6.66 15.16
CA ASN A 39 -18.56 -7.32 14.55
C ASN A 39 -19.34 -6.40 13.61
N LEU A 40 -19.34 -5.08 13.86
CA LEU A 40 -19.99 -4.10 12.99
C LEU A 40 -19.17 -3.81 11.71
N CYS A 41 -17.83 -3.77 11.81
CA CYS A 41 -16.97 -3.24 10.75
C CYS A 41 -16.19 -4.29 9.97
N ASN A 42 -15.95 -5.48 10.55
CA ASN A 42 -15.22 -6.57 9.92
C ASN A 42 -16.12 -7.29 8.91
N VAL A 43 -16.41 -6.57 7.83
CA VAL A 43 -17.15 -7.06 6.67
C VAL A 43 -16.13 -7.54 5.64
N GLY A 44 -16.21 -8.81 5.25
CA GLY A 44 -15.44 -9.35 4.14
C GLY A 44 -15.89 -8.73 2.83
N LEU A 45 -14.93 -8.39 1.96
CA LEU A 45 -15.23 -7.93 0.60
C LEU A 45 -15.39 -9.10 -0.40
N ASP A 46 -15.09 -10.33 0.03
CA ASP A 46 -15.22 -11.56 -0.76
C ASP A 46 -16.60 -12.20 -0.53
N PRO A 47 -17.46 -12.33 -1.56
CA PRO A 47 -18.79 -12.92 -1.40
C PRO A 47 -18.78 -14.40 -0.99
N ASP A 48 -17.65 -15.09 -1.17
CA ASP A 48 -17.48 -16.49 -0.77
C ASP A 48 -17.06 -16.65 0.70
N GLU A 49 -16.62 -15.57 1.35
CA GLU A 49 -16.18 -15.57 2.74
C GLU A 49 -17.41 -15.54 3.67
N ARG A 50 -17.66 -16.62 4.40
CA ARG A 50 -18.76 -16.66 5.38
C ARG A 50 -18.35 -15.87 6.62
N ASP A 51 -18.92 -14.69 6.78
CA ASP A 51 -18.76 -13.87 7.99
C ASP A 51 -19.53 -14.51 9.16
N SER A 52 -18.89 -15.46 9.85
CA SER A 52 -19.28 -15.78 11.23
C SER A 52 -18.50 -14.88 12.19
N PRO A 53 -19.15 -14.23 13.16
CA PRO A 53 -18.43 -13.38 14.10
C PRO A 53 -17.43 -14.24 14.90
N ASP A 54 -16.14 -13.94 14.73
CA ASP A 54 -15.08 -14.49 15.57
C ASP A 54 -15.12 -13.76 16.93
N LEU A 55 -15.71 -14.42 17.92
CA LEU A 55 -15.83 -13.90 19.29
C LEU A 55 -14.53 -14.08 20.11
N THR A 56 -13.49 -14.67 19.52
CA THR A 56 -12.21 -14.95 20.19
C THR A 56 -11.09 -13.97 19.81
N VAL A 57 -11.37 -13.02 18.91
CA VAL A 57 -10.39 -12.05 18.40
C VAL A 57 -9.65 -11.31 19.51
N PHE A 58 -10.33 -10.96 20.59
CA PHE A 58 -9.77 -10.15 21.68
C PHE A 58 -9.36 -10.95 22.93
N THR A 59 -9.45 -12.28 22.93
CA THR A 59 -9.10 -13.10 24.10
C THR A 59 -7.65 -12.91 24.54
N VAL A 60 -6.72 -12.83 23.58
CA VAL A 60 -5.29 -12.62 23.89
C VAL A 60 -5.02 -11.17 24.35
N LEU A 61 -5.78 -10.18 23.82
CA LEU A 61 -5.73 -8.81 24.32
C LEU A 61 -6.22 -8.72 25.77
N GLU A 62 -7.32 -9.40 26.11
CA GLU A 62 -7.84 -9.47 27.47
C GLU A 62 -6.80 -10.09 28.43
N THR A 63 -6.11 -11.14 27.97
CA THR A 63 -5.03 -11.77 28.74
C THR A 63 -3.86 -10.81 28.95
N PHE A 64 -3.43 -10.10 27.90
CA PHE A 64 -2.42 -9.04 28.01
C PHE A 64 -2.82 -7.96 29.03
N LEU A 65 -4.07 -7.46 28.97
CA LEU A 65 -4.57 -6.47 29.91
C LEU A 65 -4.61 -6.99 31.35
N ALA A 66 -4.81 -8.29 31.56
CA ALA A 66 -4.75 -8.91 32.89
C ALA A 66 -3.31 -9.11 33.41
N GLU A 67 -2.32 -9.27 32.53
CA GLU A 67 -0.91 -9.48 32.88
C GLU A 67 -0.14 -8.19 33.18
N VAL A 68 -0.53 -7.06 32.59
CA VAL A 68 0.13 -5.77 32.84
C VAL A 68 -0.13 -5.27 34.26
N SER A 69 0.72 -4.36 34.74
CA SER A 69 0.55 -3.75 36.07
C SER A 69 -0.79 -3.02 36.20
N GLU A 70 -1.35 -2.96 37.42
CA GLU A 70 -2.63 -2.29 37.66
C GLU A 70 -2.61 -0.80 37.25
N THR A 71 -1.47 -0.13 37.42
CA THR A 71 -1.27 1.26 37.00
C THR A 71 -1.26 1.39 35.48
N GLU A 72 -0.53 0.52 34.77
CA GLU A 72 -0.50 0.48 33.30
C GLU A 72 -1.89 0.15 32.73
N ARG A 73 -2.57 -0.87 33.26
CA ARG A 73 -3.93 -1.24 32.86
C ARG A 73 -4.90 -0.07 33.03
N SER A 74 -4.88 0.57 34.19
CA SER A 74 -5.78 1.69 34.49
C SER A 74 -5.52 2.85 33.55
N HIS A 75 -4.26 3.17 33.25
CA HIS A 75 -3.90 4.22 32.30
C HIS A 75 -4.37 3.91 30.87
N ILE A 76 -4.13 2.70 30.37
CA ILE A 76 -4.58 2.25 29.04
C ILE A 76 -6.10 2.41 28.92
N LEU A 77 -6.86 1.89 29.88
CA LEU A 77 -8.33 1.85 29.82
C LEU A 77 -8.97 3.21 30.10
N SER A 78 -8.43 4.01 31.03
CA SER A 78 -9.06 5.29 31.44
C SER A 78 -8.57 6.50 30.66
N SER A 79 -7.40 6.42 30.01
CA SER A 79 -6.77 7.56 29.34
C SER A 79 -6.48 7.27 27.86
N THR A 80 -5.66 6.26 27.56
CA THR A 80 -5.17 6.02 26.20
C THR A 80 -6.28 5.60 25.23
N LEU A 81 -7.08 4.58 25.55
CA LEU A 81 -8.17 4.12 24.68
C LEU A 81 -9.26 5.18 24.46
N PRO A 82 -9.72 5.91 25.50
CA PRO A 82 -10.60 7.07 25.30
C PRO A 82 -10.00 8.16 24.40
N ALA A 83 -8.69 8.44 24.51
CA ALA A 83 -8.01 9.42 23.64
C ALA A 83 -8.00 8.98 22.17
N MET A 84 -7.68 7.71 21.93
CA MET A 84 -7.76 7.11 20.60
C MET A 84 -9.17 7.18 20.02
N ALA A 85 -10.19 6.86 20.82
CA ALA A 85 -11.59 6.91 20.39
C ALA A 85 -12.03 8.35 20.03
N ARG A 86 -11.62 9.37 20.80
CA ARG A 86 -11.85 10.79 20.44
C ARG A 86 -11.23 11.15 19.10
N ARG A 87 -10.00 10.70 18.82
CA ARG A 87 -9.32 10.93 17.54
C ARG A 87 -10.01 10.22 16.38
N ALA A 88 -10.47 8.98 16.57
CA ALA A 88 -11.26 8.26 15.58
C ALA A 88 -12.58 9.00 15.26
N LEU A 89 -13.28 9.53 16.28
CA LEU A 89 -14.52 10.31 16.08
C LEU A 89 -14.33 11.56 15.20
N ASN A 90 -13.13 12.14 15.19
CA ASN A 90 -12.80 13.34 14.42
C ASN A 90 -12.42 13.06 12.95
N LEU A 91 -12.40 11.80 12.50
CA LEU A 91 -11.95 11.43 11.16
C LEU A 91 -12.64 12.24 10.05
N ARG A 92 -13.97 12.43 10.16
CA ARG A 92 -14.74 13.15 9.14
C ARG A 92 -14.35 14.62 9.00
N SER A 93 -13.98 15.29 10.09
CA SER A 93 -13.56 16.70 10.05
C SER A 93 -12.09 16.86 9.68
N LEU A 94 -11.27 15.82 9.91
CA LEU A 94 -9.83 15.84 9.62
C LEU A 94 -9.49 15.39 8.20
N ARG A 95 -10.41 14.71 7.50
CA ARG A 95 -10.13 14.19 6.15
C ARG A 95 -9.79 15.33 5.17
N PRO A 96 -8.79 15.13 4.28
CA PRO A 96 -8.50 16.10 3.23
C PRO A 96 -9.73 16.39 2.36
N PRO A 97 -9.97 17.65 1.93
CA PRO A 97 -11.13 17.99 1.08
C PRO A 97 -11.18 17.20 -0.24
N SER A 98 -10.02 16.85 -0.79
CA SER A 98 -9.88 16.03 -2.00
C SER A 98 -10.00 14.52 -1.75
N GLY A 99 -10.21 14.10 -0.49
CA GLY A 99 -10.09 12.70 -0.07
C GLY A 99 -8.64 12.20 -0.02
N LEU A 100 -8.47 11.01 0.55
CA LEU A 100 -7.21 10.27 0.55
C LEU A 100 -7.16 9.39 -0.72
N HIS A 101 -6.09 9.52 -1.49
CA HIS A 101 -5.89 8.76 -2.72
C HIS A 101 -4.97 7.56 -2.47
N PHE A 102 -5.16 6.50 -3.25
CA PHE A 102 -4.16 5.44 -3.34
C PHE A 102 -2.89 5.95 -4.03
N SER A 103 -1.75 5.55 -3.50
CA SER A 103 -0.44 5.74 -4.13
C SER A 103 -0.15 4.51 -4.97
N LEU A 104 -0.33 4.65 -6.28
CA LEU A 104 -0.37 3.56 -7.24
C LEU A 104 1.01 3.19 -7.78
N GLN A 105 1.18 1.93 -8.17
CA GLN A 105 2.37 1.46 -8.88
C GLN A 105 2.64 2.25 -10.16
N GLN A 106 3.92 2.45 -10.44
CA GLN A 106 4.46 3.18 -11.59
C GLN A 106 4.01 4.64 -11.67
N GLN A 107 3.45 5.18 -10.58
CA GLN A 107 3.01 6.56 -10.50
C GLN A 107 3.75 7.29 -9.39
N GLN A 108 4.52 8.30 -9.80
CA GLN A 108 5.13 9.23 -8.88
C GLN A 108 4.04 9.97 -8.09
N ASP A 109 4.20 10.04 -6.77
CA ASP A 109 3.23 10.68 -5.90
C ASP A 109 3.91 11.44 -4.76
N ARG A 110 3.30 12.55 -4.33
CA ARG A 110 3.73 13.33 -3.18
C ARG A 110 2.51 13.90 -2.48
N VAL A 111 2.30 13.51 -1.23
CA VAL A 111 1.13 13.86 -0.44
C VAL A 111 1.58 14.41 0.91
N GLU A 112 1.02 15.55 1.31
CA GLU A 112 1.21 16.12 2.63
C GLU A 112 -0.01 15.80 3.49
N LEU A 113 0.22 15.13 4.62
CA LEU A 113 -0.81 14.67 5.54
C LEU A 113 -0.70 15.39 6.87
N ASP A 114 -1.82 15.91 7.36
CA ASP A 114 -1.88 16.47 8.70
C ASP A 114 -1.73 15.37 9.75
N ARG A 115 -0.90 15.59 10.77
CA ARG A 115 -0.59 14.59 11.80
C ARG A 115 -1.84 14.13 12.56
N ASP A 116 -2.79 15.03 12.82
CA ASP A 116 -4.06 14.67 13.45
C ASP A 116 -4.90 13.73 12.59
N PHE A 117 -4.88 13.92 11.25
CA PHE A 117 -5.53 12.99 10.33
C PHE A 117 -4.85 11.62 10.39
N VAL A 118 -3.51 11.56 10.34
CA VAL A 118 -2.76 10.30 10.48
C VAL A 118 -3.06 9.62 11.82
N ALA A 119 -3.05 10.35 12.92
CA ALA A 119 -3.41 9.82 14.25
C ALA A 119 -4.84 9.27 14.28
N SER A 120 -5.79 9.91 13.60
CA SER A 120 -7.15 9.41 13.43
C SER A 120 -7.17 8.09 12.64
N LEU A 121 -6.43 8.00 11.54
CA LEU A 121 -6.29 6.75 10.76
C LEU A 121 -5.69 5.62 11.61
N LEU A 122 -4.66 5.90 12.41
CA LEU A 122 -4.04 4.90 13.30
C LEU A 122 -5.01 4.46 14.41
N ALA A 123 -5.84 5.36 14.95
CA ALA A 123 -6.88 4.95 15.89
C ALA A 123 -7.86 3.97 15.22
N HIS A 124 -8.25 4.24 13.97
CA HIS A 124 -9.10 3.34 13.18
C HIS A 124 -8.43 2.00 12.81
N LEU A 125 -7.11 1.98 12.63
CA LEU A 125 -6.29 0.76 12.49
C LEU A 125 -6.38 -0.11 13.74
N PHE A 126 -6.22 0.48 14.94
CA PHE A 126 -6.33 -0.24 16.21
C PHE A 126 -7.74 -0.77 16.46
N PHE A 127 -8.76 0.04 16.20
CA PHE A 127 -10.16 -0.37 16.36
C PHE A 127 -10.66 -1.33 15.26
N SER A 128 -9.81 -1.66 14.28
CA SER A 128 -10.12 -2.55 13.16
C SER A 128 -11.42 -2.17 12.43
N THR A 129 -11.52 -0.89 12.04
CA THR A 129 -12.77 -0.32 11.49
C THR A 129 -12.77 -0.17 9.97
N PHE A 130 -11.66 -0.47 9.31
CA PHE A 130 -11.60 -0.43 7.85
C PHE A 130 -12.18 -1.74 7.28
N PRO A 131 -12.85 -1.69 6.11
CA PRO A 131 -13.23 -2.91 5.39
C PRO A 131 -12.03 -3.83 5.19
N LYS A 132 -12.21 -5.13 5.44
CA LYS A 132 -11.13 -6.11 5.41
C LYS A 132 -10.58 -6.26 4.00
N ARG A 133 -9.26 -6.20 3.86
CA ARG A 133 -8.58 -6.49 2.59
C ARG A 133 -7.91 -7.85 2.63
N THR A 134 -7.96 -8.55 1.51
CA THR A 134 -7.36 -9.88 1.32
C THR A 134 -6.52 -9.88 0.05
N MET A 135 -5.66 -10.88 -0.11
CA MET A 135 -4.89 -11.06 -1.34
C MET A 135 -5.77 -11.20 -2.59
N LYS A 136 -6.98 -11.76 -2.45
CA LYS A 136 -7.95 -11.91 -3.54
C LYS A 136 -8.58 -10.57 -3.91
N THR A 137 -8.88 -9.72 -2.93
CA THR A 137 -9.61 -8.46 -3.17
C THR A 137 -8.70 -7.29 -3.49
N HIS A 138 -7.51 -7.24 -2.88
CA HIS A 138 -6.53 -6.17 -3.03
C HIS A 138 -5.10 -6.74 -3.03
N PRO A 139 -4.66 -7.39 -4.13
CA PRO A 139 -3.39 -8.12 -4.18
C PRO A 139 -2.15 -7.25 -3.93
N THR A 140 -2.22 -5.97 -4.29
CA THR A 140 -1.10 -5.02 -4.17
C THR A 140 -1.13 -4.21 -2.88
N LEU A 141 -2.21 -4.22 -2.09
CA LEU A 141 -2.34 -3.38 -0.88
C LEU A 141 -2.28 -4.23 0.38
N GLN A 142 -1.84 -3.63 1.49
CA GLN A 142 -1.94 -4.26 2.81
C GLN A 142 -3.36 -4.15 3.37
N ASP A 143 -3.69 -5.09 4.27
CA ASP A 143 -4.79 -4.87 5.20
C ASP A 143 -4.43 -3.74 6.17
N PHE A 144 -5.45 -3.15 6.80
CA PHE A 144 -5.26 -1.99 7.69
C PHE A 144 -6.10 -2.11 8.96
N ASN A 145 -6.08 -3.31 9.56
CA ASN A 145 -6.79 -3.64 10.79
C ASN A 145 -5.90 -4.44 11.76
N PHE A 146 -6.00 -4.17 13.06
CA PHE A 146 -5.27 -4.90 14.11
C PHE A 146 -5.91 -6.25 14.49
N THR A 147 -6.95 -6.70 13.79
CA THR A 147 -7.67 -7.95 14.09
C THR A 147 -6.73 -9.14 14.25
N ASN A 148 -5.75 -9.31 13.36
CA ASN A 148 -4.74 -10.36 13.47
C ASN A 148 -3.60 -10.00 14.44
N PHE A 149 -3.32 -8.70 14.64
CA PHE A 149 -2.27 -8.21 15.53
C PHE A 149 -2.53 -8.64 16.98
N PHE A 150 -3.79 -8.58 17.43
CA PHE A 150 -4.17 -8.93 18.80
C PHE A 150 -3.94 -10.42 19.13
N LYS A 151 -4.03 -11.31 18.14
CA LYS A 151 -3.90 -12.76 18.31
C LYS A 151 -2.49 -13.21 18.74
N HIS A 152 -1.50 -12.34 18.63
CA HIS A 152 -0.09 -12.63 18.90
C HIS A 152 0.46 -11.90 20.14
N LEU A 153 -0.43 -11.32 20.96
CA LEU A 153 -0.03 -10.56 22.16
C LEU A 153 0.54 -11.43 23.29
N ASP A 154 0.64 -12.74 23.13
CA ASP A 154 1.43 -13.63 23.97
C ASP A 154 2.95 -13.41 23.80
N GLN A 155 3.38 -12.84 22.67
CA GLN A 155 4.79 -12.65 22.34
C GLN A 155 5.35 -11.30 22.82
N ASN A 156 6.54 -11.30 23.42
CA ASN A 156 7.15 -10.08 24.00
C ASN A 156 7.33 -8.93 22.98
N TYR A 157 7.75 -9.23 21.76
CA TYR A 157 7.91 -8.20 20.71
C TYR A 157 6.56 -7.64 20.27
N GLN A 158 5.49 -8.44 20.27
CA GLN A 158 4.13 -7.96 19.99
C GLN A 158 3.65 -7.01 21.09
N LYS A 159 3.87 -7.37 22.36
CA LYS A 159 3.61 -6.51 23.52
C LYS A 159 4.38 -5.19 23.42
N ALA A 160 5.65 -5.24 23.00
CA ALA A 160 6.48 -4.04 22.79
C ALA A 160 5.95 -3.15 21.65
N LYS A 161 5.54 -3.73 20.52
CA LYS A 161 4.89 -3.01 19.41
C LYS A 161 3.63 -2.29 19.89
N LEU A 162 2.76 -2.97 20.65
CA LEU A 162 1.53 -2.39 21.17
C LEU A 162 1.78 -1.26 22.17
N ARG A 163 2.72 -1.45 23.10
CA ARG A 163 3.10 -0.40 24.07
C ARG A 163 3.66 0.84 23.39
N SER A 164 4.49 0.67 22.36
CA SER A 164 4.97 1.80 21.56
C SER A 164 3.83 2.55 20.88
N PHE A 165 2.88 1.80 20.34
CA PHE A 165 1.69 2.35 19.70
C PHE A 165 0.81 3.13 20.68
N PHE A 166 0.59 2.64 21.89
CA PHE A 166 -0.10 3.37 22.96
C PHE A 166 0.65 4.63 23.38
N HIS A 167 1.97 4.54 23.56
CA HIS A 167 2.80 5.68 23.94
C HIS A 167 2.75 6.82 22.91
N TYR A 168 2.63 6.51 21.62
CA TYR A 168 2.39 7.53 20.60
C TYR A 168 1.13 8.35 20.89
N PHE A 169 0.00 7.71 21.21
CA PHE A 169 -1.23 8.43 21.54
C PHE A 169 -1.12 9.22 22.84
N ASP A 170 -0.42 8.68 23.84
CA ASP A 170 -0.19 9.39 25.10
C ASP A 170 0.64 10.67 24.87
N LEU A 171 1.70 10.61 24.05
CA LEU A 171 2.49 11.77 23.67
C LEU A 171 1.65 12.83 22.95
N LEU A 172 0.71 12.44 22.09
CA LEU A 172 -0.16 13.38 21.39
C LEU A 172 -1.14 14.13 22.30
N GLU A 173 -1.41 13.63 23.51
CA GLU A 173 -2.21 14.35 24.51
C GLU A 173 -1.35 15.35 25.32
N LEU A 174 -0.02 15.26 25.23
CA LEU A 174 0.89 16.22 25.87
C LEU A 174 1.07 17.48 25.00
N ASN A 175 1.32 18.61 25.64
CA ASN A 175 1.71 19.84 24.95
C ASN A 175 3.14 19.69 24.38
N GLY A 176 3.37 20.15 23.15
CA GLY A 176 4.72 20.26 22.57
C GLY A 176 5.05 19.23 21.48
N VAL A 177 4.11 18.39 21.05
CA VAL A 177 4.30 17.58 19.83
C VAL A 177 4.44 18.51 18.62
N PRO A 178 5.44 18.28 17.73
CA PRO A 178 5.57 19.06 16.51
C PRO A 178 4.27 19.10 15.70
N SER A 179 3.98 20.24 15.07
CA SER A 179 2.81 20.41 14.20
C SER A 179 3.13 20.27 12.71
N SER A 180 4.33 19.76 12.37
CA SER A 180 4.75 19.57 10.98
C SER A 180 3.84 18.57 10.27
N LYS A 181 3.54 18.79 9.00
CA LYS A 181 2.86 17.79 8.18
C LYS A 181 3.80 16.62 7.90
N ILE A 182 3.24 15.43 7.77
CA ILE A 182 3.97 14.25 7.31
C ILE A 182 3.97 14.29 5.79
N ILE A 183 5.14 14.13 5.18
CA ILE A 183 5.27 14.14 3.72
C ILE A 183 5.50 12.70 3.27
N PHE A 184 4.54 12.14 2.56
CA PHE A 184 4.66 10.85 1.89
C PHE A 184 5.06 11.09 0.43
N SER A 185 6.11 10.41 -0.05
CA SER A 185 6.53 10.49 -1.45
C SER A 185 6.81 9.10 -2.02
N ARG A 186 6.08 8.71 -3.07
CA ARG A 186 6.40 7.54 -3.91
C ARG A 186 7.27 8.01 -5.07
N GLN A 187 8.48 7.47 -5.15
CA GLN A 187 9.44 7.77 -6.19
C GLN A 187 9.49 6.60 -7.16
N VAL A 188 9.52 6.91 -8.45
CA VAL A 188 9.56 5.92 -9.53
C VAL A 188 10.73 6.30 -10.42
N MET A 189 11.66 5.37 -10.62
CA MET A 189 12.73 5.52 -11.58
C MET A 189 12.18 5.20 -12.98
N THR A 190 12.28 6.16 -13.89
CA THR A 190 11.89 5.93 -15.29
C THR A 190 12.96 5.10 -16.01
N GLY A 191 12.59 4.44 -17.13
CA GLY A 191 13.55 3.64 -17.90
C GLY A 191 14.78 4.42 -18.40
N LYS A 192 14.66 5.75 -18.57
CA LYS A 192 15.79 6.63 -18.93
C LYS A 192 16.75 6.93 -17.78
N GLU A 193 16.32 6.65 -16.56
CA GLU A 193 17.08 6.89 -15.33
C GLU A 193 17.65 5.59 -14.77
N TRP A 194 17.21 4.45 -15.31
CA TRP A 194 17.73 3.14 -15.01
C TRP A 194 19.14 3.02 -15.58
N LEU A 195 20.12 2.74 -14.71
CA LEU A 195 21.50 2.59 -15.14
C LEU A 195 21.76 1.14 -15.53
N THR A 196 22.49 0.96 -16.65
CA THR A 196 22.95 -0.36 -17.09
C THR A 196 24.25 -0.74 -16.38
N ILE A 197 24.72 -1.98 -16.60
CA ILE A 197 26.01 -2.42 -16.05
C ILE A 197 27.17 -1.59 -16.60
N GLU A 198 27.11 -1.20 -17.88
CA GLU A 198 28.11 -0.33 -18.50
C GLU A 198 28.16 1.03 -17.81
N ASP A 199 27.01 1.64 -17.52
CA ASP A 199 26.94 2.92 -16.80
C ASP A 199 27.62 2.84 -15.42
N TRP A 200 27.40 1.74 -14.69
CA TRP A 200 28.04 1.50 -13.39
C TRP A 200 29.54 1.26 -13.50
N LEU A 201 30.00 0.54 -14.54
CA LEU A 201 31.42 0.28 -14.80
C LEU A 201 32.17 1.55 -15.23
N GLU A 202 31.51 2.45 -15.96
CA GLU A 202 32.05 3.74 -16.39
C GLU A 202 31.97 4.83 -15.30
N CYS A 203 31.29 4.54 -14.17
CA CYS A 203 31.13 5.49 -13.08
C CYS A 203 32.47 5.82 -12.40
N GLY A 204 33.00 7.01 -12.69
CA GLY A 204 34.23 7.52 -12.10
C GLY A 204 34.07 8.23 -10.73
N LEU A 205 32.90 8.16 -10.10
CA LEU A 205 32.65 8.81 -8.82
C LEU A 205 33.42 8.10 -7.69
N PRO A 206 34.06 8.85 -6.76
CA PRO A 206 34.71 8.24 -5.61
C PRO A 206 33.67 7.67 -4.63
N LEU A 207 34.05 6.61 -3.92
CA LEU A 207 33.24 6.09 -2.81
C LEU A 207 33.05 7.17 -1.73
N CYS A 208 31.86 7.18 -1.11
CA CYS A 208 31.56 8.09 -0.01
C CYS A 208 32.30 7.68 1.28
N PRO A 209 32.53 8.62 2.23
CA PRO A 209 33.06 8.28 3.55
C PRO A 209 32.18 7.24 4.26
N LEU A 210 32.79 6.14 4.71
CA LEU A 210 32.11 5.07 5.42
C LEU A 210 32.45 5.13 6.92
N ILE A 211 31.43 5.25 7.76
CA ILE A 211 31.56 5.14 9.22
C ILE A 211 30.91 3.84 9.66
N ILE A 212 31.73 2.88 10.08
CA ILE A 212 31.26 1.61 10.65
C ILE A 212 31.25 1.73 12.17
N ARG A 213 30.09 1.47 12.79
CA ARG A 213 29.95 1.42 14.25
C ARG A 213 29.72 -0.02 14.67
N HIS A 214 30.55 -0.54 15.58
CA HIS A 214 30.37 -1.88 16.16
C HIS A 214 29.15 -1.95 17.10
N GLU A 215 28.74 -0.80 17.64
CA GLU A 215 27.52 -0.61 18.41
C GLU A 215 26.69 0.47 17.72
N GLY A 216 25.75 0.04 16.87
CA GLY A 216 24.86 0.94 16.13
C GLY A 216 23.48 0.32 16.06
N ARG A 217 22.51 0.89 16.80
CA ARG A 217 21.11 0.53 16.64
C ARG A 217 20.45 1.52 15.69
N LEU A 218 19.71 1.01 14.71
CA LEU A 218 18.97 1.84 13.73
C LEU A 218 17.92 2.74 14.42
N ASP A 219 17.39 2.32 15.56
CA ASP A 219 16.44 3.11 16.37
C ASP A 219 17.08 4.26 17.18
N ARG A 220 18.40 4.48 17.06
CA ARG A 220 19.10 5.64 17.64
C ARG A 220 19.41 6.73 16.60
N ALA A 221 18.80 6.65 15.43
CA ALA A 221 18.86 7.70 14.43
C ALA A 221 18.35 9.04 15.03
N THR A 222 18.87 10.12 14.46
CA THR A 222 18.46 11.50 14.78
C THR A 222 17.88 12.16 13.53
N SER A 223 17.35 13.38 13.66
CA SER A 223 16.82 14.18 12.55
C SER A 223 17.81 14.41 11.40
N GLU A 224 19.10 14.28 11.65
CA GLU A 224 20.17 14.43 10.65
C GLU A 224 20.35 13.19 9.76
N HIS A 225 19.68 12.09 10.09
CA HIS A 225 19.83 10.83 9.39
C HIS A 225 18.64 10.55 8.49
N LEU A 226 18.94 9.98 7.32
CA LEU A 226 17.97 9.23 6.53
C LEU A 226 17.94 7.79 7.03
N VAL A 227 16.81 7.35 7.54
CA VAL A 227 16.67 6.00 8.09
C VAL A 227 16.13 5.07 7.03
N VAL A 228 16.97 4.13 6.58
CA VAL A 228 16.53 3.05 5.68
C VAL A 228 15.77 2.02 6.51
N CYS A 229 14.51 1.79 6.15
CA CYS A 229 13.72 0.65 6.59
C CYS A 229 13.88 -0.46 5.54
N PHE A 230 14.39 -1.62 5.95
CA PHE A 230 14.46 -2.82 5.13
C PHE A 230 13.05 -3.37 4.93
N SER A 231 12.34 -2.77 3.98
CA SER A 231 10.91 -2.97 3.78
C SER A 231 10.66 -4.27 3.03
N SER A 232 9.49 -4.86 3.23
CA SER A 232 8.90 -5.77 2.26
C SER A 232 8.36 -4.94 1.09
N SER A 233 8.30 -5.51 -0.13
CA SER A 233 7.67 -4.84 -1.29
C SER A 233 6.23 -4.41 -0.99
N ARG A 234 5.45 -5.28 -0.34
CA ARG A 234 4.24 -4.87 0.39
C ARG A 234 4.64 -4.34 1.75
N VAL A 235 4.85 -3.01 1.81
CA VAL A 235 5.29 -2.27 2.99
C VAL A 235 4.67 -2.80 4.28
N GLY A 236 5.50 -3.01 5.29
CA GLY A 236 5.12 -3.50 6.60
C GLY A 236 5.07 -5.03 6.72
N GLY A 237 5.11 -5.78 5.61
CA GLY A 237 5.17 -7.24 5.63
C GLY A 237 4.12 -7.86 6.58
N GLN A 238 4.59 -8.45 7.68
CA GLN A 238 3.78 -9.11 8.71
C GLN A 238 3.54 -8.24 9.97
N VAL A 239 3.67 -6.91 9.89
CA VAL A 239 3.58 -6.00 11.06
C VAL A 239 2.23 -6.07 11.77
N LEU A 240 1.13 -6.22 11.01
CA LEU A 240 -0.24 -6.36 11.52
C LEU A 240 -0.60 -7.79 11.93
N GLY A 241 0.35 -8.73 11.81
CA GLY A 241 0.25 -10.10 12.35
C GLY A 241 1.32 -10.33 13.42
N GLY A 242 1.80 -11.58 13.49
CA GLY A 242 2.86 -12.02 14.40
C GLY A 242 4.28 -11.76 13.89
N GLY A 243 4.50 -10.79 13.00
CA GLY A 243 5.83 -10.51 12.45
C GLY A 243 6.80 -9.91 13.48
N SER A 244 8.03 -10.44 13.51
CA SER A 244 9.12 -10.03 14.41
C SER A 244 10.34 -9.42 13.69
N SER A 245 10.22 -9.14 12.38
CA SER A 245 11.29 -8.53 11.61
C SER A 245 11.60 -7.10 12.10
N TRP A 246 12.77 -6.59 11.71
CA TRP A 246 13.13 -5.21 12.03
C TRP A 246 12.15 -4.20 11.42
N GLU A 247 11.67 -4.43 10.19
CA GLU A 247 10.59 -3.65 9.58
C GLU A 247 9.38 -3.55 10.51
N CYS A 248 8.88 -4.69 10.99
CA CYS A 248 7.71 -4.74 11.87
C CYS A 248 7.92 -3.93 13.14
N LEU A 249 9.12 -3.99 13.73
CA LEU A 249 9.45 -3.20 14.91
C LEU A 249 9.56 -1.71 14.55
N GLN A 250 10.34 -1.34 13.54
CA GLN A 250 10.59 0.05 13.16
C GLN A 250 9.29 0.81 12.86
N LEU A 251 8.34 0.19 12.15
CA LEU A 251 7.04 0.78 11.88
C LEU A 251 6.21 1.03 13.15
N CYS A 252 6.36 0.21 14.19
CA CYS A 252 5.69 0.43 15.47
C CYS A 252 6.47 1.34 16.42
N LEU A 253 7.79 1.45 16.30
CA LEU A 253 8.61 2.45 17.01
C LEU A 253 8.38 3.86 16.44
N CYS A 254 7.96 3.95 15.18
CA CYS A 254 7.57 5.16 14.47
C CYS A 254 6.14 5.02 13.88
N PRO A 255 5.08 5.01 14.73
CA PRO A 255 3.72 4.59 14.34
C PRO A 255 3.12 5.32 13.14
N GLU A 256 3.50 6.57 12.89
CA GLU A 256 3.03 7.36 11.74
C GLU A 256 3.35 6.70 10.39
N VAL A 257 4.42 5.88 10.32
CA VAL A 257 4.79 5.11 9.13
C VAL A 257 3.76 4.04 8.80
N LEU A 258 3.04 3.50 9.80
CA LEU A 258 2.00 2.50 9.57
C LEU A 258 0.91 3.04 8.63
N SER A 259 0.67 4.35 8.58
CA SER A 259 -0.32 4.95 7.69
C SER A 259 -0.11 4.63 6.20
N ALA A 260 1.13 4.34 5.78
CA ALA A 260 1.44 3.93 4.42
C ALA A 260 0.72 2.64 4.00
N LEU A 261 0.50 1.70 4.94
CA LEU A 261 -0.17 0.42 4.66
C LEU A 261 -1.60 0.61 4.12
N LEU A 262 -2.26 1.71 4.50
CA LEU A 262 -3.64 1.98 4.11
C LEU A 262 -3.78 2.29 2.62
N PHE A 263 -2.79 2.93 2.00
CA PHE A 263 -2.96 3.53 0.67
C PHE A 263 -1.80 3.30 -0.30
N CYS A 264 -0.66 2.76 0.15
CA CYS A 264 0.48 2.47 -0.71
C CYS A 264 0.36 1.07 -1.33
N GLU A 265 0.28 0.99 -2.65
CA GLU A 265 0.44 -0.28 -3.36
C GLU A 265 1.87 -0.81 -3.22
N ALA A 266 2.03 -2.13 -3.39
CA ALA A 266 3.31 -2.83 -3.38
C ALA A 266 4.34 -2.11 -4.25
N LEU A 267 5.58 -2.02 -3.77
CA LEU A 267 6.69 -1.44 -4.50
C LEU A 267 7.13 -2.40 -5.61
N GLU A 268 7.28 -1.86 -6.82
CA GLU A 268 7.97 -2.51 -7.94
C GLU A 268 9.47 -2.24 -7.87
N ASP A 269 10.25 -2.98 -8.66
CA ASP A 269 11.73 -2.93 -8.65
C ASP A 269 12.32 -1.54 -8.88
N ASN A 270 11.61 -0.65 -9.57
CA ASN A 270 12.01 0.73 -9.84
C ASN A 270 11.41 1.77 -8.89
N GLU A 271 10.90 1.35 -7.72
CA GLU A 271 10.17 2.24 -6.82
C GLU A 271 10.69 2.22 -5.39
N VAL A 272 10.58 3.36 -4.71
CA VAL A 272 10.77 3.50 -3.26
C VAL A 272 9.75 4.46 -2.69
N VAL A 273 9.51 4.39 -1.39
CA VAL A 273 8.66 5.36 -0.69
C VAL A 273 9.46 6.02 0.42
N SER A 274 9.34 7.33 0.55
CA SER A 274 9.87 8.09 1.68
C SER A 274 8.76 8.72 2.50
N LEU A 275 8.92 8.69 3.82
CA LEU A 275 8.09 9.44 4.76
C LEU A 275 8.98 10.40 5.56
N GLU A 276 8.72 11.69 5.44
CA GLU A 276 9.44 12.74 6.14
C GLU A 276 8.60 13.29 7.28
N SER A 277 9.29 13.83 8.31
CA SER A 277 8.66 14.41 9.49
C SER A 277 7.83 13.41 10.31
N VAL A 278 8.19 12.12 10.29
CA VAL A 278 7.54 11.10 11.10
C VAL A 278 8.14 11.02 12.51
N LEU A 279 7.32 10.75 13.51
CA LEU A 279 7.74 10.72 14.91
C LEU A 279 8.12 9.31 15.37
N GLN A 280 9.38 9.14 15.77
CA GLN A 280 9.80 8.01 16.59
C GLN A 280 9.48 8.30 18.05
N VAL A 281 8.75 7.40 18.69
CA VAL A 281 8.25 7.58 20.06
C VAL A 281 8.90 6.64 21.07
N SER A 282 9.55 5.59 20.58
CA SER A 282 10.19 4.59 21.43
C SER A 282 11.38 3.93 20.74
N ARG A 283 12.13 3.18 21.54
CA ARG A 283 13.28 2.37 21.15
C ARG A 283 13.17 0.99 21.74
N VAL A 284 13.86 0.02 21.17
CA VAL A 284 13.83 -1.36 21.68
C VAL A 284 15.23 -1.86 21.98
N ASN A 285 15.43 -2.28 23.22
CA ASN A 285 16.60 -3.02 23.64
C ASN A 285 16.32 -4.51 23.45
N ASP A 286 17.29 -5.22 22.88
CA ASP A 286 17.22 -6.67 22.72
C ASP A 286 15.92 -7.15 22.02
N PRO A 287 15.68 -6.73 20.76
CA PRO A 287 14.43 -6.98 20.06
C PRO A 287 14.10 -8.46 19.86
N ARG A 288 15.12 -9.34 19.84
CA ARG A 288 14.95 -10.78 19.59
C ARG A 288 14.53 -11.57 20.81
N PHE A 289 14.88 -11.11 22.02
CA PHE A 289 14.56 -11.85 23.25
C PHE A 289 13.58 -11.07 24.11
N LYS A 290 14.07 -10.13 24.93
CA LYS A 290 13.23 -9.43 25.90
C LYS A 290 12.31 -8.39 25.27
N ALA A 291 12.70 -7.83 24.12
CA ALA A 291 12.05 -6.70 23.47
C ALA A 291 11.77 -5.56 24.48
N ALA A 292 12.78 -5.22 25.27
CA ALA A 292 12.65 -4.24 26.35
C ALA A 292 12.50 -2.84 25.76
N LEU A 293 11.30 -2.29 25.87
CA LEU A 293 10.94 -1.00 25.29
C LEU A 293 11.45 0.16 26.14
N GLU A 294 12.07 1.14 25.49
CA GLU A 294 12.48 2.43 26.02
C GLU A 294 11.53 3.48 25.42
N LEU A 295 10.64 4.02 26.24
CA LEU A 295 9.70 5.08 25.84
C LEU A 295 10.42 6.43 25.84
N LEU A 296 10.23 7.25 24.80
CA LEU A 296 10.85 8.56 24.69
C LEU A 296 9.89 9.64 25.22
N ASP A 297 10.35 10.45 26.18
CA ASP A 297 9.57 11.60 26.66
C ASP A 297 9.43 12.69 25.59
N THR A 298 10.45 12.83 24.75
CA THR A 298 10.45 13.74 23.59
C THR A 298 10.60 12.90 22.32
N PRO A 299 9.62 12.92 21.40
CA PRO A 299 9.71 12.16 20.17
C PRO A 299 10.81 12.71 19.27
N VAL A 300 11.47 11.82 18.51
CA VAL A 300 12.48 12.20 17.52
C VAL A 300 11.82 12.27 16.15
N MET A 301 11.94 13.40 15.48
CA MET A 301 11.47 13.55 14.10
C MET A 301 12.48 12.92 13.14
N LEU A 302 12.03 12.02 12.27
CA LEU A 302 12.86 11.27 11.34
C LEU A 302 12.37 11.40 9.89
N SER A 303 13.28 11.12 8.96
CA SER A 303 12.96 10.80 7.57
C SER A 303 13.26 9.33 7.32
N VAL A 304 12.26 8.57 6.92
CA VAL A 304 12.33 7.12 6.72
C VAL A 304 12.16 6.81 5.23
N ILE A 305 12.99 5.91 4.71
CA ILE A 305 12.83 5.33 3.36
C ILE A 305 12.45 3.88 3.48
N LEU A 306 11.35 3.51 2.84
CA LEU A 306 10.86 2.17 2.66
C LEU A 306 11.43 1.65 1.33
N MET A 307 12.40 0.74 1.44
CA MET A 307 13.13 0.17 0.32
C MET A 307 13.23 -1.34 0.51
N ASP A 308 12.73 -2.08 -0.47
CA ASP A 308 12.70 -3.53 -0.44
C ASP A 308 13.88 -4.16 -1.19
N ALA A 309 14.48 -5.17 -0.57
CA ALA A 309 15.46 -6.05 -1.19
C ALA A 309 14.77 -7.32 -1.72
N GLU A 310 15.30 -7.91 -2.77
CA GLU A 310 14.80 -9.18 -3.29
C GLU A 310 15.16 -10.35 -2.36
N ASN A 311 14.32 -11.39 -2.34
CA ASN A 311 14.49 -12.53 -1.45
C ASN A 311 15.23 -13.69 -2.14
N TYR A 312 16.55 -13.72 -1.97
CA TYR A 312 17.42 -14.79 -2.49
C TYR A 312 17.55 -16.01 -1.59
N THR A 313 16.67 -16.21 -0.60
CA THR A 313 16.83 -17.33 0.37
C THR A 313 16.80 -18.70 -0.31
N LYS A 314 15.98 -18.87 -1.36
CA LYS A 314 15.86 -20.14 -2.10
C LYS A 314 17.10 -20.43 -2.95
N LEU A 315 17.66 -19.43 -3.61
CA LEU A 315 18.86 -19.54 -4.44
C LEU A 315 19.82 -18.39 -4.13
N PRO A 316 20.65 -18.49 -3.08
CA PRO A 316 21.51 -17.39 -2.67
C PRO A 316 22.50 -16.93 -3.74
N LEU A 317 22.90 -17.81 -4.66
CA LEU A 317 23.87 -17.47 -5.71
C LEU A 317 23.29 -16.56 -6.79
N SER A 318 21.96 -16.54 -7.00
CA SER A 318 21.36 -15.68 -8.03
C SER A 318 21.49 -14.19 -7.71
N GLN A 319 21.76 -13.81 -6.45
CA GLN A 319 22.05 -12.41 -6.08
C GLN A 319 23.26 -11.82 -6.83
N TYR A 320 24.13 -12.67 -7.38
CA TYR A 320 25.32 -12.26 -8.15
C TYR A 320 25.08 -12.26 -9.66
N GLU A 321 23.89 -12.65 -10.12
CA GLU A 321 23.51 -12.49 -11.52
C GLU A 321 23.39 -11.01 -11.85
N GLU A 322 23.73 -10.65 -13.10
CA GLU A 322 23.82 -9.26 -13.53
C GLU A 322 22.52 -8.49 -13.29
N ASP A 323 21.38 -9.05 -13.68
CA ASP A 323 20.06 -8.42 -13.50
C ASP A 323 19.70 -8.20 -12.02
N ASN A 324 19.98 -9.19 -11.18
CA ASN A 324 19.71 -9.15 -9.74
C ASN A 324 20.61 -8.11 -9.05
N PHE A 325 21.88 -8.08 -9.41
CA PHE A 325 22.82 -7.09 -8.91
C PHE A 325 22.45 -5.67 -9.36
N LEU A 326 22.08 -5.48 -10.63
CA LEU A 326 21.61 -4.20 -11.17
C LEU A 326 20.32 -3.72 -10.51
N ARG A 327 19.38 -4.63 -10.25
CA ARG A 327 18.14 -4.32 -9.54
C ARG A 327 18.42 -3.70 -8.17
N GLU A 328 19.30 -4.30 -7.38
CA GLU A 328 19.66 -3.79 -6.05
C GLU A 328 20.42 -2.47 -6.10
N LEU A 329 21.32 -2.30 -7.08
CA LEU A 329 22.04 -1.04 -7.30
C LEU A 329 21.09 0.11 -7.67
N ASN A 330 20.19 -0.12 -8.62
CA ASN A 330 19.24 0.90 -9.09
C ASN A 330 18.21 1.25 -8.01
N LYS A 331 17.67 0.25 -7.29
CA LYS A 331 16.80 0.46 -6.14
C LYS A 331 17.49 1.33 -5.07
N SER A 332 18.72 0.97 -4.71
CA SER A 332 19.52 1.71 -3.73
C SER A 332 19.82 3.14 -4.18
N LEU A 333 20.19 3.32 -5.45
CA LEU A 333 20.41 4.64 -6.05
C LEU A 333 19.15 5.51 -5.96
N LEU A 334 17.97 4.95 -6.24
CA LEU A 334 16.71 5.68 -6.13
C LEU A 334 16.46 6.16 -4.70
N GLY A 335 16.61 5.25 -3.73
CA GLY A 335 16.44 5.56 -2.30
C GLY A 335 17.42 6.63 -1.82
N PHE A 336 18.70 6.51 -2.15
CA PHE A 336 19.75 7.37 -1.58
C PHE A 336 19.88 8.73 -2.26
N ARG A 337 19.40 8.89 -3.51
CA ARG A 337 19.55 10.15 -4.24
C ARG A 337 18.73 11.32 -3.67
N GLN A 338 17.80 11.06 -2.74
CA GLN A 338 17.02 12.07 -1.99
C GLN A 338 16.56 13.26 -2.85
N ARG A 339 15.97 13.00 -4.02
CA ARG A 339 15.54 14.09 -4.90
C ARG A 339 14.47 14.92 -4.19
N ILE A 340 14.68 16.23 -4.10
CA ILE A 340 13.60 17.16 -3.73
C ILE A 340 12.65 17.22 -4.92
N MET A 341 11.53 16.53 -4.81
CA MET A 341 10.58 16.42 -5.91
C MET A 341 9.61 17.59 -5.90
N PRO A 342 9.48 18.35 -7.01
CA PRO A 342 8.38 19.28 -7.16
C PRO A 342 7.05 18.50 -7.19
N PRO A 343 5.94 19.11 -6.75
CA PRO A 343 4.63 18.46 -6.81
C PRO A 343 4.32 18.02 -8.25
N PRO A 344 3.80 16.79 -8.46
CA PRO A 344 3.55 16.28 -9.78
C PRO A 344 2.52 17.17 -10.52
N PRO A 345 2.65 17.34 -11.85
CA PRO A 345 1.61 18.00 -12.64
C PRO A 345 0.31 17.20 -12.57
N PRO A 346 -0.87 17.83 -12.75
CA PRO A 346 -2.15 17.13 -12.73
C PRO A 346 -2.23 16.16 -13.91
N THR A 347 -1.89 14.89 -13.68
CA THR A 347 -2.06 13.80 -14.63
C THR A 347 -3.35 13.04 -14.35
N THR A 348 -3.91 12.41 -15.39
CA THR A 348 -5.03 11.48 -15.29
C THR A 348 -4.58 10.22 -14.55
N ARG A 349 -4.76 10.20 -13.22
CA ARG A 349 -4.50 9.02 -12.38
C ARG A 349 -5.32 7.81 -12.86
N ARG A 350 -4.69 6.63 -12.90
CA ARG A 350 -5.35 5.35 -13.23
C ARG A 350 -6.51 5.09 -12.24
N LEU A 351 -7.55 4.39 -12.70
CA LEU A 351 -8.65 3.92 -11.84
C LEU A 351 -8.16 2.80 -10.91
N SER A 352 -8.85 2.61 -9.77
CA SER A 352 -8.46 1.68 -8.69
C SER A 352 -8.39 0.22 -9.17
N PRO A 353 -7.64 -0.66 -8.49
CA PRO A 353 -7.58 -2.10 -8.79
C PRO A 353 -8.85 -2.90 -8.46
N ILE A 354 -9.92 -2.24 -7.98
CA ILE A 354 -11.17 -2.91 -7.59
C ILE A 354 -11.79 -3.54 -8.85
N GLY A 355 -11.70 -4.86 -8.96
CA GLY A 355 -12.55 -5.66 -9.85
C GLY A 355 -12.04 -5.95 -11.27
N GLU A 356 -10.73 -6.03 -11.52
CA GLU A 356 -10.25 -6.73 -12.75
C GLU A 356 -10.40 -8.25 -12.58
N SER A 357 -11.65 -8.71 -12.51
CA SER A 357 -12.02 -10.11 -12.78
C SER A 357 -12.12 -10.27 -14.30
N PHE A 358 -11.29 -11.15 -14.86
CA PHE A 358 -11.30 -11.49 -16.28
C PHE A 358 -12.69 -11.99 -16.71
N SER A 359 -13.46 -11.16 -17.40
CA SER A 359 -14.68 -11.58 -18.11
C SER A 359 -14.30 -11.91 -19.54
N SER A 360 -13.99 -13.17 -19.81
CA SER A 360 -13.85 -13.72 -21.16
C SER A 360 -15.24 -14.02 -21.72
N THR A 361 -15.88 -13.02 -22.31
CA THR A 361 -17.05 -13.20 -23.17
C THR A 361 -16.83 -12.41 -24.46
N PRO A 362 -16.67 -13.06 -25.62
CA PRO A 362 -16.56 -12.36 -26.89
C PRO A 362 -17.90 -11.69 -27.24
N PRO A 363 -17.91 -10.47 -27.82
CA PRO A 363 -19.15 -9.86 -28.29
C PRO A 363 -19.67 -10.60 -29.53
N GLU A 364 -20.95 -10.98 -29.50
CA GLU A 364 -21.69 -11.44 -30.68
C GLU A 364 -21.93 -10.26 -31.65
N PRO A 365 -21.97 -10.50 -32.97
CA PRO A 365 -22.11 -9.45 -33.96
C PRO A 365 -23.57 -8.99 -34.08
N GLU A 366 -23.87 -7.75 -33.68
CA GLU A 366 -25.17 -7.13 -33.98
C GLU A 366 -25.21 -6.53 -35.39
N GLU A 367 -26.34 -6.77 -36.04
CA GLU A 367 -26.70 -6.42 -37.40
C GLU A 367 -26.76 -4.91 -37.65
N ALA A 368 -26.40 -4.52 -38.87
CA ALA A 368 -26.34 -3.15 -39.33
C ALA A 368 -27.71 -2.46 -39.37
N ALA A 369 -27.83 -1.32 -38.69
CA ALA A 369 -28.90 -0.34 -38.92
C ALA A 369 -28.32 1.03 -39.31
N THR A 370 -28.65 1.44 -40.53
CA THR A 370 -28.30 2.69 -41.22
C THR A 370 -28.87 3.94 -40.54
N VAL A 371 -28.03 4.95 -40.25
CA VAL A 371 -28.47 6.35 -40.02
C VAL A 371 -27.49 7.34 -40.68
N LYS A 372 -28.07 8.33 -41.38
CA LYS A 372 -27.42 9.34 -42.25
C LYS A 372 -26.59 10.40 -41.48
N PRO A 373 -25.57 11.02 -42.11
CA PRO A 373 -24.75 12.06 -41.48
C PRO A 373 -25.34 13.48 -41.65
N LEU A 374 -25.16 14.32 -40.63
CA LEU A 374 -25.37 15.78 -40.64
C LEU A 374 -24.03 16.51 -40.39
N PRO A 375 -23.84 17.76 -40.85
CA PRO A 375 -22.53 18.29 -41.23
C PRO A 375 -21.80 19.12 -40.16
N LEU A 376 -20.47 19.16 -40.27
CA LEU A 376 -19.51 19.93 -39.47
C LEU A 376 -19.63 21.46 -39.70
N PRO A 377 -19.41 22.31 -38.68
CA PRO A 377 -19.29 23.76 -38.86
C PRO A 377 -17.86 24.22 -39.20
N GLN A 378 -17.79 25.26 -40.05
CA GLN A 378 -16.58 25.92 -40.56
C GLN A 378 -15.90 26.85 -39.52
N PRO A 379 -14.59 27.14 -39.64
CA PRO A 379 -13.88 28.07 -38.76
C PRO A 379 -13.95 29.54 -39.24
N LEU A 380 -14.03 30.48 -38.28
CA LEU A 380 -14.00 31.94 -38.49
C LEU A 380 -12.58 32.52 -38.27
N PRO A 381 -12.26 33.71 -38.83
CA PRO A 381 -10.90 34.11 -39.20
C PRO A 381 -10.13 34.91 -38.13
N GLN A 382 -8.79 34.82 -38.22
CA GLN A 382 -7.78 35.51 -37.41
C GLN A 382 -7.68 37.02 -37.74
N LYS A 383 -7.30 37.83 -36.73
CA LYS A 383 -6.80 39.21 -36.89
C LYS A 383 -5.39 39.34 -36.29
N PRO A 384 -4.49 40.17 -36.87
CA PRO A 384 -3.07 40.21 -36.54
C PRO A 384 -2.69 41.38 -35.61
N ARG A 385 -1.57 41.24 -34.88
CA ARG A 385 -0.71 42.29 -34.26
C ARG A 385 0.31 41.56 -33.36
N GLN A 386 1.57 41.93 -33.18
CA GLN A 386 2.47 42.98 -33.69
C GLN A 386 3.86 42.59 -33.10
N GLU A 387 4.94 42.56 -33.89
CA GLU A 387 6.31 42.28 -33.43
C GLU A 387 7.07 43.56 -33.04
N LEU A 388 8.06 43.44 -32.13
CA LEU A 388 9.32 44.24 -31.98
C LEU A 388 10.07 43.79 -30.68
N PRO A 389 11.41 43.96 -30.52
CA PRO A 389 12.46 43.14 -31.12
C PRO A 389 13.47 42.53 -30.09
N ILE A 390 14.35 41.70 -30.67
CA ILE A 390 15.41 40.82 -30.15
C ILE A 390 16.47 41.48 -29.24
N GLN A 391 16.95 40.74 -28.23
CA GLN A 391 18.34 40.78 -27.78
C GLN A 391 18.96 39.37 -27.75
N SER A 392 20.19 39.32 -28.26
CA SER A 392 21.00 38.19 -28.73
C SER A 392 21.89 37.55 -27.65
N MET A 393 22.27 36.28 -27.87
CA MET A 393 23.65 35.71 -27.88
C MET A 393 23.61 34.16 -27.68
N PRO A 394 24.61 33.37 -28.09
CA PRO A 394 25.11 33.12 -29.44
C PRO A 394 24.97 31.64 -29.88
N THR A 395 25.07 31.46 -31.19
CA THR A 395 24.94 30.24 -32.00
C THR A 395 26.03 29.18 -31.81
N ILE A 396 25.63 27.90 -31.81
CA ILE A 396 26.45 26.78 -32.33
C ILE A 396 25.69 26.10 -33.49
N ASN A 397 26.46 25.72 -34.51
CA ASN A 397 26.06 25.45 -35.89
C ASN A 397 24.98 24.36 -36.14
N PRO A 398 24.18 24.50 -37.21
CA PRO A 398 23.12 23.57 -37.60
C PRO A 398 23.58 22.59 -38.70
N ARG A 399 23.29 21.29 -38.53
CA ARG A 399 23.18 20.34 -39.65
C ARG A 399 22.22 19.21 -39.31
N ARG A 400 20.96 19.31 -39.77
CA ARG A 400 20.32 18.37 -40.71
C ARG A 400 18.80 18.60 -40.77
N ARG A 401 18.26 18.30 -41.95
CA ARG A 401 16.94 18.67 -42.49
C ARG A 401 15.81 17.84 -41.88
N PHE A 402 14.63 18.45 -41.88
CA PHE A 402 13.31 17.95 -41.48
C PHE A 402 12.88 16.62 -42.12
N ILE A 403 12.13 15.81 -41.38
CA ILE A 403 10.95 15.08 -41.87
C ILE A 403 9.84 15.22 -40.81
N LEU A 404 8.73 15.82 -41.23
CA LEU A 404 7.46 15.84 -40.50
C LEU A 404 6.68 14.60 -40.95
N LEU A 405 6.41 13.67 -40.05
CA LEU A 405 5.47 12.58 -40.27
C LEU A 405 4.48 12.59 -39.10
N GLY A 406 3.22 12.88 -39.41
CA GLY A 406 2.11 12.72 -38.50
C GLY A 406 1.51 11.32 -38.61
N SER A 407 1.03 10.81 -37.48
CA SER A 407 -0.02 9.79 -37.37
C SER A 407 -0.40 9.71 -35.89
N SER A 408 -1.54 10.25 -35.49
CA SER A 408 -2.77 9.46 -35.27
C SER A 408 -2.56 8.42 -34.17
N GLY A 409 -2.86 8.81 -32.93
CA GLY A 409 -2.93 7.91 -31.80
C GLY A 409 -4.20 7.08 -31.86
N GLU A 410 -4.05 5.77 -32.01
CA GLU A 410 -5.05 4.78 -31.64
C GLU A 410 -4.31 3.58 -31.04
N CYS A 411 -4.49 3.37 -29.73
CA CYS A 411 -3.97 2.20 -29.03
C CYS A 411 -4.93 1.04 -29.24
N LEU A 412 -4.45 -0.06 -29.85
CA LEU A 412 -5.12 -1.36 -29.88
C LEU A 412 -4.44 -2.32 -28.90
N PRO A 413 -5.17 -3.32 -28.36
CA PRO A 413 -4.78 -4.07 -27.16
C PRO A 413 -3.69 -5.10 -27.43
N ILE A 414 -2.74 -5.21 -26.50
CA ILE A 414 -1.66 -6.21 -26.53
C ILE A 414 -2.21 -7.55 -26.04
N SER A 415 -2.35 -8.51 -26.96
CA SER A 415 -2.56 -9.93 -26.66
C SER A 415 -1.23 -10.56 -26.25
N ARG A 416 -1.17 -11.17 -25.06
CA ARG A 416 -0.02 -11.96 -24.63
C ARG A 416 -0.13 -13.37 -25.20
N HIS A 417 0.67 -13.67 -26.23
CA HIS A 417 1.30 -14.96 -26.53
C HIS A 417 2.01 -14.86 -27.89
N PRO A 418 3.34 -15.03 -27.96
CA PRO A 418 4.00 -15.38 -29.20
C PRO A 418 4.37 -16.86 -29.19
N ALA A 419 3.62 -17.67 -29.94
CA ALA A 419 4.11 -18.94 -30.45
C ALA A 419 4.17 -18.85 -31.98
N SER A 420 5.31 -18.41 -32.53
CA SER A 420 5.78 -18.84 -33.85
C SER A 420 7.21 -18.38 -34.07
N ARG A 421 8.08 -19.36 -34.36
CA ARG A 421 9.47 -19.18 -34.76
C ARG A 421 9.54 -18.53 -36.14
N TYR A 422 10.07 -17.31 -36.23
CA TYR A 422 10.81 -16.87 -37.42
C TYR A 422 11.80 -15.75 -37.06
N SER A 423 13.05 -15.96 -37.46
CA SER A 423 14.14 -14.99 -37.35
C SER A 423 13.98 -13.91 -38.43
N SER A 424 13.95 -12.64 -38.03
CA SER A 424 14.48 -11.55 -38.84
C SER A 424 14.69 -10.30 -38.00
N CYS A 425 15.92 -9.79 -38.08
CA CYS A 425 16.39 -8.48 -37.65
C CYS A 425 15.42 -7.33 -37.98
N HIS A 426 14.92 -6.64 -36.96
CA HIS A 426 14.73 -5.18 -36.96
C HIS A 426 14.50 -4.70 -35.52
N SER A 427 15.40 -3.84 -35.04
CA SER A 427 15.30 -3.12 -33.77
C SER A 427 14.14 -2.13 -33.85
N SER A 428 13.20 -2.26 -32.93
CA SER A 428 12.25 -1.22 -32.53
C SER A 428 12.34 -1.08 -31.01
N ASP A 429 12.82 0.09 -30.63
CA ASP A 429 12.98 0.63 -29.28
C ASP A 429 11.60 0.94 -28.68
N ASP A 430 11.05 -0.01 -27.94
CA ASP A 430 10.08 0.25 -26.87
C ASP A 430 10.73 -0.33 -25.60
N GLY A 431 10.95 0.52 -24.60
CA GLY A 431 11.67 0.19 -23.37
C GLY A 431 10.96 -0.91 -22.57
N GLU A 432 11.32 -2.15 -22.86
CA GLU A 432 10.88 -3.35 -22.15
C GLU A 432 11.56 -3.38 -20.78
N PHE A 433 10.75 -3.34 -19.72
CA PHE A 433 11.23 -3.49 -18.35
C PHE A 433 11.41 -4.98 -18.06
N PHE A 434 12.65 -5.42 -17.89
CA PHE A 434 12.95 -6.78 -17.46
C PHE A 434 12.91 -6.83 -15.92
N SER A 435 11.84 -7.39 -15.36
CA SER A 435 11.77 -7.64 -13.91
C SER A 435 12.51 -8.94 -13.58
N ALA A 436 13.34 -8.92 -12.54
CA ALA A 436 13.98 -10.13 -12.02
C ALA A 436 12.94 -11.17 -11.50
N ARG A 437 11.68 -10.76 -11.31
CA ARG A 437 10.59 -11.64 -10.89
C ARG A 437 10.10 -12.56 -12.01
N THR A 438 10.37 -12.25 -13.28
CA THR A 438 9.94 -13.04 -14.44
C THR A 438 11.00 -14.01 -14.95
N SER A 439 12.28 -13.81 -14.63
CA SER A 439 13.38 -14.66 -15.11
C SER A 439 13.46 -16.02 -14.41
N ILE A 440 12.84 -16.17 -13.24
CA ILE A 440 12.83 -17.42 -12.47
C ILE A 440 11.67 -18.35 -12.89
N SER A 441 10.57 -17.81 -13.45
CA SER A 441 9.42 -18.64 -13.82
C SER A 441 9.64 -19.50 -15.08
N GLU A 442 10.50 -19.07 -16.00
CA GLU A 442 10.72 -19.80 -17.26
C GLU A 442 11.67 -21.00 -17.13
N THR A 443 12.42 -21.11 -16.03
CA THR A 443 13.39 -22.20 -15.81
C THR A 443 12.88 -23.29 -14.86
N LEU A 444 11.73 -23.10 -14.21
CA LEU A 444 11.21 -24.03 -13.19
C LEU A 444 10.08 -24.95 -13.67
N GLU A 445 9.54 -24.76 -14.89
CA GLU A 445 8.45 -25.60 -15.41
C GLU A 445 8.92 -27.02 -15.83
N GLU A 446 10.22 -27.32 -15.82
CA GLU A 446 10.76 -28.61 -16.32
C GLU A 446 11.43 -29.51 -15.24
N GLU A 447 11.57 -29.09 -13.98
CA GLU A 447 12.39 -29.86 -12.99
C GLU A 447 11.70 -30.30 -11.68
N GLU A 448 10.39 -30.06 -11.48
CA GLU A 448 9.67 -30.52 -10.28
C GLU A 448 8.86 -31.83 -10.52
N GLU A 449 9.51 -32.86 -11.05
CA GLU A 449 9.11 -34.26 -10.83
C GLU A 449 10.00 -34.87 -9.72
N GLU A 450 9.35 -35.47 -8.72
CA GLU A 450 9.89 -36.40 -7.69
C GLU A 450 10.30 -35.84 -6.29
N GLY A 451 9.30 -35.74 -5.40
CA GLY A 451 9.26 -36.26 -4.01
C GLY A 451 10.11 -35.60 -2.90
N GLU A 452 9.71 -35.50 -1.62
CA GLU A 452 8.52 -35.85 -0.83
C GLU A 452 8.60 -35.05 0.51
N GLY A 453 7.45 -34.64 1.08
CA GLY A 453 7.34 -34.34 2.51
C GLY A 453 6.40 -33.19 2.93
N GLU A 454 5.10 -33.51 3.08
CA GLU A 454 4.09 -32.80 3.88
C GLU A 454 3.46 -31.48 3.37
N GLU A 455 2.69 -31.55 2.27
CA GLU A 455 1.58 -30.61 1.99
C GLU A 455 0.28 -31.39 1.68
N GLY A 456 -0.42 -31.81 2.73
CA GLY A 456 -1.58 -32.71 2.67
C GLY A 456 -2.96 -32.07 2.67
N HIS A 457 -3.13 -30.77 2.34
CA HIS A 457 -4.45 -30.14 2.49
C HIS A 457 -4.99 -29.28 1.34
N VAL A 458 -4.26 -29.09 0.24
CA VAL A 458 -4.71 -28.21 -0.87
C VAL A 458 -5.20 -28.98 -2.11
N ARG A 459 -4.98 -30.31 -2.20
CA ARG A 459 -5.21 -31.07 -3.44
C ARG A 459 -6.63 -31.59 -3.72
N ASN A 460 -7.65 -31.28 -2.92
CA ASN A 460 -9.00 -31.86 -3.09
C ASN A 460 -10.10 -30.92 -3.59
N TYR A 461 -9.79 -29.74 -4.15
CA TYR A 461 -10.83 -28.76 -4.52
C TYR A 461 -10.81 -28.24 -5.97
N SER A 462 -10.25 -28.97 -6.94
CA SER A 462 -10.20 -28.46 -8.33
C SER A 462 -10.81 -29.34 -9.43
N GLU A 463 -11.41 -30.49 -9.16
CA GLU A 463 -11.95 -31.33 -10.25
C GLU A 463 -13.40 -31.79 -10.11
N GLN A 464 -14.19 -31.12 -9.27
CA GLN A 464 -15.64 -31.27 -9.34
C GLN A 464 -16.27 -29.90 -9.27
N LEU A 465 -17.26 -29.67 -10.14
CA LEU A 465 -18.21 -28.55 -10.12
C LEU A 465 -17.96 -27.42 -11.12
N ASP A 466 -18.02 -27.74 -12.41
CA ASP A 466 -18.65 -26.82 -13.34
C ASP A 466 -19.44 -27.57 -14.43
N THR A 467 -20.64 -28.05 -14.08
CA THR A 467 -21.54 -28.70 -15.04
C THR A 467 -22.66 -27.75 -15.47
N PRO A 468 -23.09 -27.80 -16.74
CA PRO A 468 -24.12 -26.91 -17.30
C PRO A 468 -25.44 -26.93 -16.51
N GLU A 469 -25.77 -28.06 -15.87
CA GLU A 469 -27.00 -28.23 -15.10
C GLU A 469 -27.02 -27.34 -13.85
N ARG A 470 -25.86 -27.10 -13.22
CA ARG A 470 -25.74 -26.23 -12.05
C ARG A 470 -25.89 -24.74 -12.41
N ARG A 471 -25.47 -24.35 -13.62
CA ARG A 471 -25.66 -22.99 -14.14
C ARG A 471 -27.13 -22.69 -14.44
N CYS A 472 -27.87 -23.66 -14.98
CA CYS A 472 -29.33 -23.54 -15.15
C CYS A 472 -30.08 -23.45 -13.82
N THR A 473 -29.67 -24.22 -12.82
CA THR A 473 -30.29 -24.21 -11.48
C THR A 473 -30.04 -22.87 -10.76
N PHE A 474 -28.86 -22.26 -10.95
CA PHE A 474 -28.53 -20.93 -10.44
C PHE A 474 -29.37 -19.82 -11.10
N ALA A 475 -29.52 -19.85 -12.43
CA ALA A 475 -30.34 -18.89 -13.16
C ALA A 475 -31.84 -18.96 -12.80
N GLN A 476 -32.31 -20.13 -12.36
CA GLN A 476 -33.68 -20.33 -11.91
C GLN A 476 -33.90 -19.77 -10.49
N ARG A 477 -32.94 -19.99 -9.58
CA ARG A 477 -32.98 -19.41 -8.21
C ARG A 477 -32.81 -17.90 -8.18
N LEU A 478 -32.04 -17.34 -9.11
CA LEU A 478 -31.88 -15.89 -9.27
C LEU A 478 -33.18 -15.23 -9.73
N ARG A 479 -33.96 -15.88 -10.61
CA ARG A 479 -35.30 -15.42 -11.00
C ARG A 479 -36.31 -15.47 -9.85
N GLU A 480 -36.30 -16.56 -9.07
CA GLU A 480 -37.18 -16.68 -7.90
C GLU A 480 -36.87 -15.66 -6.79
N ALA A 481 -35.61 -15.25 -6.63
CA ALA A 481 -35.21 -14.22 -5.68
C ALA A 481 -35.63 -12.80 -6.13
N LEU A 482 -35.62 -12.54 -7.43
CA LEU A 482 -36.06 -11.26 -8.01
C LEU A 482 -37.60 -11.12 -7.99
N ASP A 483 -38.34 -12.20 -8.24
CA ASP A 483 -39.81 -12.20 -8.09
C ASP A 483 -40.27 -12.03 -6.63
N ARG A 484 -39.48 -12.51 -5.66
CA ARG A 484 -39.71 -12.26 -4.23
C ARG A 484 -39.47 -10.81 -3.81
N ALA A 485 -38.54 -10.11 -4.48
CA ALA A 485 -38.29 -8.69 -4.22
C ALA A 485 -39.38 -7.78 -4.82
N GLN A 486 -40.00 -8.17 -5.94
CA GLN A 486 -41.10 -7.41 -6.57
C GLN A 486 -42.48 -7.67 -5.93
N SER A 487 -42.71 -8.87 -5.38
CA SER A 487 -43.96 -9.18 -4.66
C SER A 487 -44.03 -8.56 -3.25
N SER A 488 -42.91 -8.14 -2.67
CA SER A 488 -42.87 -7.37 -1.42
C SER A 488 -43.18 -5.87 -1.56
N GLU A 489 -43.23 -5.34 -2.79
CA GLU A 489 -43.59 -3.92 -3.05
C GLU A 489 -45.06 -3.74 -3.52
N SER A 490 -45.83 -4.82 -3.68
CA SER A 490 -47.25 -4.77 -4.08
C SER A 490 -48.24 -5.18 -2.99
N SER A 491 -47.76 -5.25 -1.73
CA SER A 491 -48.57 -5.56 -0.55
C SER A 491 -48.50 -4.46 0.53
N GLU A 492 -48.45 -3.18 0.12
CA GLU A 492 -48.82 -2.03 0.96
C GLU A 492 -50.01 -1.28 0.37
#